data_AF-A0A365H7I5-F1
#
_entry.id   AF-A0A365H7I5-F1
#
_cell.length_a   1.000
_cell.length_b   1.000
_cell.length_c   1.000
_cell.angle_alpha   90.00
_cell.angle_beta   90.00
_cell.angle_gamma   90.00
#
_symmetry.space_group_name_H-M   'P 1'
#
loop_
_entity.id
_entity.type
_entity.pdbx_description
1 polymer ?
#
loop_
_entity_poly.entity_id
_entity_poly.type
_entity_poly.pdbx_seq_one_letter_code
_entity_poly.pdbx_strand_id
1 'polypeptide(L)' 'MRRHRFDPGALAAGVYFLAMGGIFLATGLTEENVVEPGILAPTAVIGIGVVGLVRVLSRSRRRDS' A
#
# COMPACT_ATOMS: atom_id res chain seq x y z
N MET A 1 18.32 -23.68 5.04
CA MET A 1 17.84 -22.53 4.24
C MET A 1 16.38 -22.28 4.54
N ARG A 2 16.02 -21.20 5.26
CA ARG A 2 14.62 -20.84 5.54
C ARG A 2 13.97 -20.37 4.22
N ARG A 3 13.05 -21.16 3.66
CA ARG A 3 12.21 -20.72 2.52
C ARG A 3 11.37 -19.53 2.98
N HIS A 4 11.75 -18.32 2.59
CA HIS A 4 10.88 -17.15 2.71
C HIS A 4 9.66 -17.40 1.83
N ARG A 5 8.53 -17.79 2.45
CA ARG A 5 7.25 -17.84 1.74
C ARG A 5 6.84 -16.40 1.44
N PHE A 6 6.64 -16.12 0.16
CA PHE A 6 6.13 -14.84 -0.31
C PHE A 6 4.85 -14.45 0.45
N ASP A 7 4.80 -13.24 1.00
CA ASP A 7 3.64 -12.69 1.70
C ASP A 7 3.01 -11.60 0.81
N PRO A 8 1.91 -11.90 0.10
CA PRO A 8 1.26 -10.95 -0.79
C PRO A 8 0.73 -9.72 -0.05
N GLY A 9 0.38 -9.85 1.24
CA GLY A 9 -0.04 -8.73 2.07
C GLY A 9 1.10 -7.77 2.37
N ALA A 10 2.30 -8.31 2.64
CA ALA A 10 3.49 -7.49 2.81
C ALA A 10 3.91 -6.78 1.51
N LEU A 11 3.80 -7.47 0.36
CA LEU A 11 4.06 -6.88 -0.95
C LEU A 11 3.10 -5.72 -1.26
N ALA A 12 1.79 -5.95 -1.09
CA ALA A 12 0.77 -4.93 -1.34
C ALA A 12 0.98 -3.68 -0.46
N ALA A 13 1.31 -3.87 0.81
CA ALA A 13 1.66 -2.77 1.71
C ALA A 13 2.89 -2.00 1.20
N GLY A 14 3.96 -2.70 0.82
CA GLY A 14 5.18 -2.08 0.30
C GLY A 14 4.93 -1.26 -0.95
N VAL A 15 4.18 -1.79 -1.92
CA VAL A 15 3.82 -1.06 -3.16
C VAL A 15 2.98 0.17 -2.85
N TYR A 16 1.99 0.04 -1.96
CA TYR A 16 1.13 1.16 -1.56
C TYR A 16 1.94 2.28 -0.88
N PHE A 17 2.79 1.94 0.09
CA PHE A 17 3.63 2.92 0.77
C PHE A 17 4.67 3.55 -0.16
N LEU A 18 5.23 2.77 -1.09
CA LEU A 18 6.16 3.29 -2.08
C LEU A 18 5.49 4.30 -3.01
N ALA A 19 4.28 3.99 -3.50
CA ALA A 19 3.51 4.89 -4.35
C ALA A 19 3.15 6.19 -3.60
N MET A 20 2.63 6.09 -2.37
CA MET A 20 2.33 7.27 -1.56
C MET A 20 3.59 8.08 -1.27
N GLY A 21 4.67 7.44 -0.83
CA GLY A 21 5.95 8.11 -0.61
C GLY A 21 6.45 8.82 -1.86
N GLY A 22 6.32 8.21 -3.03
CA GLY A 22 6.65 8.83 -4.31
C GLY A 22 5.80 10.07 -4.62
N ILE A 23 4.50 10.02 -4.38
CA ILE A 23 3.60 11.17 -4.56
C ILE A 23 3.99 12.30 -3.60
N PHE A 24 4.22 12.00 -2.33
CA PHE A 24 4.65 13.00 -1.34
C PHE A 24 6.01 13.60 -1.70
N LEU A 25 6.95 12.78 -2.16
CA LEU A 25 8.26 13.22 -2.60
C LEU A 25 8.15 14.15 -3.82
N ALA A 26 7.36 13.76 -4.82
CA ALA A 26 7.16 14.56 -6.04
C ALA A 26 6.46 15.90 -5.73
N THR A 27 5.44 15.89 -4.87
CA THR A 27 4.77 17.12 -4.39
C THR A 27 5.72 18.01 -3.59
N GLY A 28 6.66 17.45 -2.82
CA GLY A 28 7.66 18.25 -2.11
C GLY A 28 8.76 18.83 -3.01
N LEU A 29 9.01 18.22 -4.18
CA LEU A 29 9.99 18.68 -5.16
C LEU A 29 9.41 19.70 -6.16
N THR A 30 8.10 19.85 -6.20
CA THR A 30 7.38 20.70 -7.16
C THR A 30 6.65 21.81 -6.39
N GLU A 31 6.54 23.01 -6.96
CA GLU A 31 5.71 24.08 -6.36
C GLU A 31 4.20 23.83 -6.54
N GLU A 32 3.83 22.90 -7.43
CA GLU A 32 2.46 22.46 -7.68
C GLU A 32 2.15 21.12 -6.99
N ASN A 33 0.90 20.97 -6.58
CA ASN A 33 0.41 19.70 -6.03
C ASN A 33 0.28 18.65 -7.14
N VAL A 34 1.10 17.59 -7.08
CA VAL A 34 1.04 16.47 -8.04
C VAL A 34 -0.30 15.74 -7.97
N VAL A 35 -0.91 15.70 -6.78
CA VAL A 35 -2.26 15.21 -6.55
C VAL A 35 -2.99 16.20 -5.65
N GLU A 36 -4.22 16.52 -6.02
CA GLU A 36 -5.05 17.44 -5.26
C GLU A 36 -5.29 16.91 -3.82
N PRO A 37 -5.11 17.74 -2.77
CA PRO A 37 -5.25 17.29 -1.38
C PRO A 37 -6.60 16.64 -1.06
N GLY A 38 -7.68 17.12 -1.70
CA GLY A 38 -9.03 16.58 -1.56
C GLY A 38 -9.18 15.14 -2.08
N ILE A 39 -8.30 14.70 -2.98
CA ILE A 39 -8.26 13.35 -3.53
C ILE A 39 -7.25 12.50 -2.76
N LEU A 40 -6.15 13.11 -2.30
CA LEU A 40 -5.05 12.41 -1.64
C LEU A 40 -5.49 11.76 -0.32
N ALA A 41 -6.22 12.49 0.52
CA ALA A 41 -6.70 12.00 1.82
C ALA A 41 -7.64 10.77 1.69
N PRO A 42 -8.72 10.79 0.88
CA PRO A 42 -9.57 9.62 0.70
C PRO A 42 -8.82 8.46 0.03
N THR A 43 -7.94 8.75 -0.94
CA THR A 43 -7.10 7.72 -1.58
C THR A 43 -6.21 7.02 -0.56
N ALA A 44 -5.65 7.77 0.40
CA ALA A 44 -4.82 7.20 1.45
C ALA A 44 -5.62 6.24 2.36
N VAL A 45 -6.83 6.65 2.76
CA VAL A 45 -7.71 5.82 3.59
C VAL A 45 -8.12 4.55 2.85
N ILE A 46 -8.55 4.67 1.59
CA ILE A 46 -8.94 3.53 0.76
C ILE A 46 -7.77 2.57 0.57
N GLY A 47 -6.58 3.09 0.25
CA GLY A 47 -5.38 2.28 0.05
C GLY A 47 -4.98 1.50 1.31
N ILE A 48 -5.06 2.11 2.50
CA ILE A 48 -4.84 1.41 3.77
C ILE A 48 -5.88 0.29 3.97
N GLY A 49 -7.15 0.56 3.66
CA GLY A 49 -8.22 -0.45 3.72
C GLY A 49 -7.98 -1.64 2.79
N VAL A 50 -7.60 -1.39 1.54
CA VAL A 50 -7.28 -2.43 0.55
C VAL A 50 -6.08 -3.26 1.00
N VAL A 51 -5.01 -2.63 1.47
CA VAL A 51 -3.83 -3.34 2.00
C VAL A 51 -4.20 -4.24 3.18
N GLY A 52 -5.03 -3.74 4.10
CA GLY A 52 -5.56 -4.51 5.22
C GLY A 52 -6.33 -5.74 4.77
N LEU A 53 -7.23 -5.59 3.80
CA LEU A 53 -8.01 -6.69 3.22
C LEU A 53 -7.11 -7.72 2.55
N VAL A 54 -6.17 -7.30 1.71
CA VAL A 54 -5.22 -8.21 1.04
C VAL A 54 -4.41 -8.99 2.07
N ARG A 55 -3.99 -8.36 3.18
CA ARG A 55 -3.27 -9.03 4.25
C ARG A 55 -4.13 -10.06 4.98
N VAL A 56 -5.40 -9.74 5.26
CA VAL A 56 -6.35 -10.67 5.88
C VAL A 56 -6.62 -11.87 4.97
N LEU A 57 -6.91 -11.63 3.69
CA LEU A 57 -7.15 -12.67 2.69
C LEU A 57 -5.92 -13.56 2.47
N SER A 58 -4.73 -12.96 2.41
CA SER A 58 -3.45 -13.68 2.30
C SER A 58 -3.16 -14.55 3.52
N ARG A 59 -3.66 -14.16 4.70
CA ARG A 59 -3.52 -14.90 5.95
C ARG A 59 -4.56 -16.01 6.08
N SER A 60 -5.79 -15.78 5.61
CA SER A 60 -6.88 -16.78 5.56
C SER A 60 -6.52 -17.98 4.69
N ARG A 61 -5.86 -17.76 3.56
CA ARG A 61 -5.42 -18.85 2.65
C ARG A 61 -4.41 -19.84 3.26
N ARG A 62 -3.91 -19.58 4.48
CA ARG A 62 -3.02 -20.50 5.22
C ARG A 62 -3.75 -21.51 6.12
N ARG A 63 -5.07 -21.39 6.29
CA ARG A 63 -5.84 -22.25 7.22
C ARG A 63 -6.63 -23.39 6.56
N ASP A 64 -6.81 -23.37 5.23
CA ASP A 64 -7.55 -24.39 4.48
C ASP A 64 -6.64 -25.37 3.72
N SER A 65 -5.54 -25.81 4.33
CA SER A 65 -4.71 -26.90 3.77
C SER A 65 -4.28 -27.86 4.87
#